data_AF-G7HYH6-F1
#
_entry.id   AF-G7HYH6-F1
#
_cell.length_a   1.000
_cell.length_b   1.000
_cell.length_c   1.000
_cell.angle_alpha   90.00
_cell.angle_beta   90.00
_cell.angle_gamma   90.00
#
_symmetry.space_group_name_H-M   'P 1'
#
loop_
_entity.id
_entity.type
_entity.pdbx_description
1 polymer ?
#
loop_
_entity_poly.entity_id
_entity_poly.type
_entity_poly.pdbx_seq_one_letter_code
_entity_poly.pdbx_strand_id
1 'polypeptide(L)'
;MNSVAYRTLPSFAVRLPLRPSNYLNSDQMDGFLNASDQDTAENFSNDVMLRLALKNASPSTFESLKSAQGRDISPKLRRTLRKYWTRAHTRATPFGLFSAVGVTKIGNGGIPKISRASSAKVSAYFDMDWLARAVRNTLSGNKKEGSVSTVRANPFIFRTNERKNIPYNGVIGEGEANQVSVRATRPVIELLNLVEKFYTIDELYEFLDLTYPHVDEVERSGLVEALVNNNVIIQDVLLPSSGDIPSEVLDLNENIANLAVDISEISEIYELEGKYDSLVARQDEVLPDYIGSTLGIDASVSIEYESFDERVADDIARLTTVLSAIGTPFARFPHLVEYESRFVERFGCMAEIPVLELLDSVLGIGAPPTYTNPAPDTLWQDNANASNSERDSILWNLLLSALLERKKTVSLTPETLKALENSVDRTCSVRPPSMDVCVSLIGNSDADSNGAYTYLVKDMLCDGGRSFGRFSRLFDDDQKSAFNEPFEFENEFFSLERTVQLRYHSSSARTANVSRTDNIADLELAVNCLGCVKFC
;
A
#
# COMPACT_ATOMS: atom_id res chain seq x y z
N MET A 1 -32.81 -13.51 -3.63
CA MET A 1 -31.51 -13.44 -4.34
C MET A 1 -31.61 -14.01 -5.78
N ASN A 2 -32.58 -13.57 -6.60
CA ASN A 2 -32.78 -14.15 -7.94
C ASN A 2 -32.12 -13.38 -9.09
N SER A 3 -31.58 -12.18 -8.84
CA SER A 3 -30.80 -11.41 -9.82
C SER A 3 -29.37 -11.20 -9.31
N VAL A 4 -28.39 -11.57 -10.12
CA VAL A 4 -26.97 -11.29 -9.85
C VAL A 4 -26.75 -9.78 -9.96
N ALA A 5 -26.16 -9.17 -8.94
CA ALA A 5 -26.02 -7.71 -8.85
C ALA A 5 -24.66 -7.18 -9.32
N TYR A 6 -23.68 -8.06 -9.42
CA TYR A 6 -22.33 -7.75 -9.90
C TYR A 6 -22.04 -8.51 -11.19
N ARG A 7 -21.20 -7.92 -12.03
CA ARG A 7 -20.53 -8.61 -13.14
C ARG A 7 -19.04 -8.63 -12.87
N THR A 8 -18.34 -9.66 -13.32
CA THR A 8 -16.87 -9.66 -13.32
C THR A 8 -16.36 -8.84 -14.49
N LEU A 9 -15.17 -8.26 -14.34
CA LEU A 9 -14.43 -7.69 -15.47
C LEU A 9 -14.07 -8.79 -16.48
N PRO A 10 -13.88 -8.45 -17.77
CA PRO A 10 -13.45 -9.41 -18.80
C PRO A 10 -12.04 -9.94 -18.56
N SER A 11 -11.22 -9.21 -17.80
CA SER A 11 -9.87 -9.58 -17.39
C SER A 11 -9.77 -9.62 -15.87
N PHE A 12 -8.96 -10.52 -15.35
CA PHE A 12 -8.65 -10.57 -13.92
C PHE A 12 -7.20 -10.99 -13.71
N ALA A 13 -6.67 -10.64 -12.55
CA ALA A 13 -5.33 -10.99 -12.18
C ALA A 13 -5.30 -12.27 -11.34
N VAL A 14 -4.31 -13.11 -11.63
CA VAL A 14 -4.01 -14.32 -10.88
C VAL A 14 -2.75 -14.07 -10.06
N ARG A 15 -2.76 -14.52 -8.81
CA ARG A 15 -1.60 -14.46 -7.92
C ARG A 15 -1.13 -15.87 -7.66
N LEU A 16 0.16 -16.15 -7.87
CA LEU A 16 0.70 -17.50 -7.81
C LEU A 16 2.08 -17.49 -7.14
N PRO A 17 2.45 -18.53 -6.37
CA PRO A 17 3.84 -18.72 -5.99
C PRO A 17 4.70 -18.85 -7.26
N LEU A 18 5.91 -18.32 -7.26
CA LEU A 18 6.82 -18.49 -8.41
C LEU A 18 7.35 -19.92 -8.52
N ARG A 19 7.24 -20.72 -7.45
CA ARG A 19 7.57 -22.14 -7.41
C ARG A 19 6.42 -22.98 -6.91
N PRO A 20 5.27 -22.97 -7.60
CA PRO A 20 4.06 -23.61 -7.11
C PRO A 20 4.31 -25.09 -6.79
N SER A 21 3.97 -25.51 -5.57
CA SER A 21 4.10 -26.91 -5.13
C SER A 21 3.38 -27.89 -6.06
N ASN A 22 2.32 -27.42 -6.74
CA ASN A 22 1.48 -28.23 -7.62
C ASN A 22 2.19 -28.64 -8.93
N TYR A 23 3.37 -28.09 -9.21
CA TYR A 23 4.23 -28.48 -10.32
C TYR A 23 5.37 -29.42 -9.88
N LEU A 24 5.43 -29.75 -8.59
CA LEU A 24 6.30 -30.80 -8.08
C LEU A 24 5.66 -32.15 -8.40
N ASN A 25 6.42 -33.07 -9.00
CA ASN A 25 6.02 -34.47 -9.10
C ASN A 25 5.96 -35.13 -7.71
N SER A 26 5.47 -36.37 -7.61
CA SER A 26 5.32 -37.07 -6.32
C SER A 26 6.63 -37.10 -5.51
N ASP A 27 7.75 -37.40 -6.18
CA ASP A 27 9.06 -37.52 -5.54
C ASP A 27 9.59 -36.15 -5.07
N GLN A 28 9.32 -35.10 -5.84
CA GLN A 28 9.63 -33.71 -5.49
C GLN A 28 8.72 -33.18 -4.38
N MET A 29 7.46 -33.63 -4.31
CA MET A 29 6.54 -33.26 -3.24
C MET A 29 6.91 -33.96 -1.93
N ASP A 30 7.24 -35.25 -1.97
CA ASP A 30 7.77 -35.98 -0.82
C ASP A 30 9.11 -35.39 -0.39
N GLY A 31 9.97 -35.02 -1.35
CA GLY A 31 11.18 -34.24 -1.11
C GLY A 31 10.90 -32.87 -0.51
N PHE A 32 9.83 -32.17 -0.91
CA PHE A 32 9.43 -30.87 -0.34
C PHE A 32 8.94 -30.99 1.10
N LEU A 33 8.13 -32.02 1.41
CA LEU A 33 7.58 -32.26 2.75
C LEU A 33 8.64 -32.82 3.72
N ASN A 34 9.54 -33.64 3.20
CA ASN A 34 10.57 -34.34 3.98
C ASN A 34 11.98 -33.77 3.78
N ALA A 35 12.12 -32.63 3.07
CA ALA A 35 13.41 -31.98 2.81
C ALA A 35 14.19 -31.88 4.12
N SER A 36 15.41 -32.38 4.10
CA SER A 36 16.31 -32.11 5.21
C SER A 36 16.62 -30.62 5.24
N ASP A 37 17.09 -30.17 6.39
CA ASP A 37 17.45 -28.76 6.56
C ASP A 37 18.64 -28.36 5.69
N GLN A 38 19.51 -29.33 5.45
CA GLN A 38 20.65 -29.21 4.56
C GLN A 38 20.17 -29.07 3.12
N ASP A 39 19.23 -29.91 2.67
CA ASP A 39 18.65 -29.80 1.32
C ASP A 39 17.97 -28.44 1.10
N THR A 40 17.27 -27.93 2.12
CA THR A 40 16.63 -26.61 2.05
C THR A 40 17.68 -25.51 1.87
N ALA A 41 18.76 -25.54 2.65
CA ALA A 41 19.86 -24.58 2.55
C ALA A 41 20.59 -24.65 1.20
N GLU A 42 20.81 -25.87 0.68
CA GLU A 42 21.42 -26.10 -0.64
C GLU A 42 20.54 -25.58 -1.77
N ASN A 43 19.22 -25.78 -1.71
CA ASN A 43 18.30 -25.22 -2.69
C ASN A 43 18.36 -23.68 -2.71
N PHE A 44 18.36 -23.02 -1.55
CA PHE A 44 18.53 -21.55 -1.50
C PHE A 44 19.91 -21.07 -1.98
N SER A 45 20.91 -21.95 -2.00
CA SER A 45 22.27 -21.61 -2.44
C SER A 45 22.44 -21.82 -3.95
N ASN A 46 21.88 -22.89 -4.49
CA ASN A 46 22.09 -23.33 -5.87
C ASN A 46 21.05 -22.77 -6.84
N ASP A 47 19.85 -22.49 -6.35
CA ASP A 47 18.77 -22.01 -7.19
C ASP A 47 18.73 -20.48 -7.28
N VAL A 48 18.93 -19.96 -8.48
CA VAL A 48 18.97 -18.50 -8.76
C VAL A 48 17.75 -17.77 -8.22
N MET A 49 16.54 -18.31 -8.42
CA MET A 49 15.29 -17.65 -8.05
C MET A 49 15.13 -17.61 -6.53
N LEU A 50 15.36 -18.74 -5.86
CA LEU A 50 15.27 -18.80 -4.40
C LEU A 50 16.35 -17.97 -3.72
N ARG A 51 17.58 -18.02 -4.27
CA ARG A 51 18.71 -17.24 -3.81
C ARG A 51 18.42 -15.75 -3.88
N LEU A 52 18.00 -15.26 -5.04
CA LEU A 52 17.68 -13.85 -5.26
C LEU A 52 16.46 -13.41 -4.43
N ALA A 53 15.43 -14.26 -4.33
CA ALA A 53 14.27 -14.00 -3.49
C ALA A 53 14.64 -13.85 -2.01
N LEU A 54 15.50 -14.74 -1.48
CA LEU A 54 15.96 -14.67 -0.09
C LEU A 54 16.86 -13.46 0.14
N LYS A 55 17.76 -13.18 -0.80
CA LYS A 55 18.68 -12.05 -0.76
C LYS A 55 17.94 -10.72 -0.71
N ASN A 56 16.89 -10.54 -1.51
CA ASN A 56 16.07 -9.34 -1.48
C ASN A 56 15.15 -9.25 -0.25
N ALA A 57 14.46 -10.34 0.10
CA ALA A 57 13.50 -10.31 1.19
C ALA A 57 14.15 -10.24 2.59
N SER A 58 15.36 -10.77 2.74
CA SER A 58 16.04 -10.86 4.03
C SER A 58 17.56 -10.96 3.87
N PRO A 59 18.24 -9.83 3.57
CA PRO A 59 19.70 -9.79 3.38
C PRO A 59 20.48 -10.44 4.53
N SER A 60 20.06 -10.19 5.78
CA SER A 60 20.69 -10.78 6.97
C SER A 60 20.57 -12.31 7.04
N THR A 61 19.47 -12.88 6.57
CA THR A 61 19.30 -14.34 6.49
C THR A 61 20.13 -14.93 5.36
N PHE A 62 20.23 -14.23 4.23
CA PHE A 62 21.09 -14.62 3.13
C PHE A 62 22.57 -14.63 3.54
N GLU A 63 23.06 -13.59 4.20
CA GLU A 63 24.44 -13.54 4.71
C GLU A 63 24.71 -14.61 5.77
N SER A 64 23.72 -14.91 6.63
CA SER A 64 23.82 -16.01 7.59
C SER A 64 23.93 -17.38 6.89
N LEU A 65 23.20 -17.58 5.79
CA LEU A 65 23.28 -18.80 4.97
C LEU A 65 24.65 -18.92 4.30
N LYS A 66 25.14 -17.83 3.69
CA LYS A 66 26.47 -17.77 3.07
C LYS A 66 27.59 -18.06 4.07
N SER A 67 27.50 -17.50 5.28
CA SER A 67 28.48 -17.71 6.35
C SER A 67 28.49 -19.14 6.90
N ALA A 68 27.38 -19.88 6.74
CA ALA A 68 27.23 -21.26 7.18
C ALA A 68 27.60 -22.28 6.08
N GLN A 69 28.04 -21.84 4.90
CA GLN A 69 28.34 -22.72 3.79
C GLN A 69 29.45 -23.73 4.17
N GLY A 70 29.15 -25.03 4.06
CA GLY A 70 30.04 -26.12 4.50
C GLY A 70 30.06 -26.40 6.01
N ARG A 71 29.10 -25.86 6.78
CA ARG A 71 28.92 -26.11 8.22
C ARG A 71 27.44 -26.37 8.54
N ASP A 72 27.18 -26.93 9.72
CA ASP A 72 25.80 -27.06 10.22
C ASP A 72 25.14 -25.69 10.43
N ILE A 73 23.94 -25.52 9.89
CA ILE A 73 23.16 -24.30 10.06
C ILE A 73 22.53 -24.23 11.46
N SER A 74 22.45 -23.04 12.04
CA SER A 74 21.82 -22.85 13.36
C SER A 74 20.31 -23.19 13.34
N PRO A 75 19.72 -23.63 14.48
CA PRO A 75 18.28 -23.91 14.56
C PRO A 75 17.39 -22.72 14.17
N LYS A 76 17.84 -21.48 14.45
CA LYS A 76 17.15 -20.24 14.07
C LYS A 76 17.17 -20.03 12.56
N LEU A 77 18.33 -20.21 11.92
CA LEU A 77 18.47 -20.10 10.47
C LEU A 77 17.61 -21.17 9.78
N ARG A 78 17.70 -22.42 10.22
CA ARG A 78 16.86 -23.53 9.76
C ARG A 78 15.37 -23.18 9.76
N ARG A 79 14.85 -22.72 10.91
CA ARG A 79 13.42 -22.38 11.05
C ARG A 79 13.02 -21.24 10.09
N THR A 80 13.93 -20.30 9.85
CA THR A 80 13.70 -19.16 8.96
C THR A 80 13.69 -19.59 7.50
N LEU A 81 14.65 -20.42 7.07
CA LEU A 81 14.71 -20.98 5.71
C LEU A 81 13.47 -21.83 5.41
N ARG A 82 13.01 -22.66 6.36
CA ARG A 82 11.76 -23.42 6.21
C ARG A 82 10.54 -22.52 5.97
N LYS A 83 10.45 -21.38 6.66
CA LYS A 83 9.35 -20.41 6.43
C LYS A 83 9.40 -19.84 5.01
N TYR A 84 10.58 -19.46 4.53
CA TYR A 84 10.75 -18.96 3.16
C TYR A 84 10.51 -20.05 2.11
N TRP A 85 10.92 -21.29 2.40
CA TRP A 85 10.64 -22.46 1.56
C TRP A 85 9.15 -22.70 1.40
N THR A 86 8.40 -22.78 2.51
CA THR A 86 6.93 -22.90 2.47
C THR A 86 6.30 -21.73 1.73
N ARG A 87 6.79 -20.50 1.95
CA ARG A 87 6.29 -19.31 1.25
C ARG A 87 6.44 -19.43 -0.26
N ALA A 88 7.64 -19.77 -0.74
CA ALA A 88 7.98 -19.87 -2.17
C ALA A 88 7.06 -20.83 -2.94
N HIS A 89 6.53 -21.84 -2.23
CA HIS A 89 5.78 -22.92 -2.86
C HIS A 89 4.26 -22.87 -2.67
N THR A 90 3.79 -22.27 -1.57
CA THR A 90 2.37 -22.36 -1.17
C THR A 90 1.65 -21.03 -1.09
N ARG A 91 2.39 -19.91 -0.96
CA ARG A 91 1.78 -18.61 -0.70
C ARG A 91 1.76 -17.73 -1.94
N ALA A 92 0.58 -17.57 -2.50
CA ALA A 92 0.30 -16.69 -3.64
C ALA A 92 0.37 -15.17 -3.31
N THR A 93 0.50 -14.74 -2.05
CA THR A 93 0.51 -13.29 -1.71
C THR A 93 1.78 -12.62 -2.27
N PRO A 94 1.69 -11.67 -3.23
CA PRO A 94 2.85 -11.14 -3.93
C PRO A 94 3.83 -10.44 -2.98
N PHE A 95 5.10 -10.87 -3.02
CA PHE A 95 6.20 -10.39 -2.19
C PHE A 95 7.53 -10.75 -2.84
N GLY A 96 8.17 -9.75 -3.46
CA GLY A 96 9.42 -9.97 -4.17
C GLY A 96 9.30 -11.12 -5.17
N LEU A 97 10.33 -11.95 -5.18
CA LEU A 97 10.46 -13.09 -6.09
C LEU A 97 9.93 -14.42 -5.51
N PHE A 98 9.12 -14.38 -4.44
CA PHE A 98 8.46 -15.59 -3.93
C PHE A 98 7.16 -15.92 -4.66
N SER A 99 6.58 -14.94 -5.35
CA SER A 99 5.24 -15.02 -5.94
C SER A 99 5.13 -13.95 -7.00
N ALA A 100 4.33 -14.22 -8.02
CA ALA A 100 4.14 -13.33 -9.15
C ALA A 100 2.65 -13.09 -9.42
N VAL A 101 2.38 -12.04 -10.19
CA VAL A 101 1.08 -11.75 -10.75
C VAL A 101 1.03 -12.17 -12.21
N GLY A 102 -0.12 -12.63 -12.67
CA GLY A 102 -0.40 -12.83 -14.09
C GLY A 102 -1.77 -12.24 -14.42
N VAL A 103 -2.02 -11.97 -15.69
CA VAL A 103 -3.33 -11.49 -16.17
C VAL A 103 -3.88 -12.49 -17.17
N THR A 104 -5.16 -12.79 -17.07
CA THR A 104 -5.88 -13.64 -18.02
C THR A 104 -7.30 -13.12 -18.22
N LYS A 105 -7.96 -13.59 -19.27
CA LYS A 105 -9.32 -13.17 -19.66
C LYS A 105 -10.35 -14.22 -19.28
N ILE A 106 -11.61 -13.85 -19.18
CA ILE A 106 -12.73 -14.79 -19.07
C ILE A 106 -13.07 -15.35 -20.45
N GLY A 107 -13.37 -16.65 -20.52
CA GLY A 107 -13.78 -17.34 -21.74
C GLY A 107 -13.98 -18.85 -21.55
N ASN A 108 -13.83 -19.60 -22.64
CA ASN A 108 -14.05 -21.06 -22.64
C ASN A 108 -12.76 -21.87 -22.40
N GLY A 109 -11.77 -21.27 -21.73
CA GLY A 109 -10.48 -21.90 -21.44
C GLY A 109 -10.48 -22.75 -20.17
N GLY A 110 -9.31 -23.30 -19.84
CA GLY A 110 -9.10 -24.13 -18.65
C GLY A 110 -8.61 -23.34 -17.44
N ILE A 111 -8.26 -24.05 -16.36
CA ILE A 111 -7.64 -23.45 -15.17
C ILE A 111 -6.27 -22.84 -15.55
N PRO A 112 -5.94 -21.60 -15.14
CA PRO A 112 -4.71 -20.91 -15.52
C PRO A 112 -3.49 -21.72 -15.05
N LYS A 113 -2.55 -21.93 -15.98
CA LYS A 113 -1.24 -22.50 -15.70
C LYS A 113 -0.18 -21.45 -15.93
N ILE A 114 0.88 -21.47 -15.12
CA ILE A 114 2.02 -20.57 -15.24
C ILE A 114 2.88 -21.02 -16.42
N SER A 115 3.17 -20.10 -17.35
CA SER A 115 4.28 -20.30 -18.29
C SER A 115 5.58 -20.27 -17.49
N ARG A 116 6.40 -21.33 -17.58
CA ARG A 116 7.68 -21.55 -16.86
C ARG A 116 8.23 -20.34 -16.06
N ALA A 117 8.45 -20.54 -14.76
CA ALA A 117 9.00 -19.53 -13.84
C ALA A 117 10.35 -18.91 -14.26
N SER A 118 11.11 -19.57 -15.14
CA SER A 118 12.38 -19.08 -15.68
C SER A 118 12.23 -17.87 -16.63
N SER A 119 11.03 -17.54 -17.09
CA SER A 119 10.76 -16.35 -17.93
C SER A 119 9.92 -15.30 -17.20
N ALA A 120 10.01 -15.25 -15.87
CA ALA A 120 9.32 -14.24 -15.08
C ALA A 120 9.84 -12.85 -15.44
N LYS A 121 8.92 -11.94 -15.76
CA LYS A 121 9.23 -10.52 -15.88
C LYS A 121 9.32 -9.93 -14.48
N VAL A 122 10.15 -8.91 -14.33
CA VAL A 122 10.34 -8.22 -13.05
C VAL A 122 10.26 -6.72 -13.26
N SER A 123 9.86 -6.02 -12.20
CA SER A 123 9.98 -4.57 -12.09
C SER A 123 10.72 -4.30 -10.78
N ALA A 124 11.96 -3.87 -10.91
CA ALA A 124 12.77 -3.39 -9.80
C ALA A 124 12.52 -1.89 -9.58
N TYR A 125 12.62 -1.46 -8.34
CA TYR A 125 12.47 -0.07 -7.94
C TYR A 125 13.29 0.19 -6.67
N PHE A 126 13.61 1.45 -6.40
CA PHE A 126 14.23 1.81 -5.14
C PHE A 126 13.29 1.53 -3.97
N ASP A 127 13.81 0.94 -2.90
CA ASP A 127 13.07 0.89 -1.64
C ASP A 127 12.76 2.32 -1.18
N MET A 128 11.52 2.57 -0.77
CA MET A 128 11.06 3.91 -0.44
C MET A 128 11.75 4.52 0.78
N ASP A 129 12.26 3.73 1.74
CA ASP A 129 13.06 4.27 2.85
C ASP A 129 14.42 4.74 2.36
N TRP A 130 15.09 3.89 1.58
CA TRP A 130 16.37 4.23 0.96
C TRP A 130 16.23 5.46 0.07
N LEU A 131 15.21 5.49 -0.80
CA LEU A 131 14.97 6.59 -1.73
C LEU A 131 14.69 7.91 -0.98
N ALA A 132 13.84 7.88 0.05
CA ALA A 132 13.55 9.07 0.86
C ALA A 132 14.81 9.62 1.53
N ARG A 133 15.69 8.76 2.04
CA ARG A 133 16.97 9.16 2.63
C ARG A 133 17.95 9.65 1.56
N ALA A 134 17.98 9.04 0.37
CA ALA A 134 18.92 9.37 -0.69
C ALA A 134 18.59 10.74 -1.30
N VAL A 135 17.30 11.01 -1.50
CA VAL A 135 16.78 12.32 -1.92
C VAL A 135 17.16 13.37 -0.89
N ARG A 136 16.86 13.15 0.39
CA ARG A 136 17.21 14.11 1.45
C ARG A 136 18.71 14.36 1.56
N ASN A 137 19.52 13.29 1.54
CA ASN A 137 20.98 13.39 1.57
C ASN A 137 21.53 14.18 0.37
N THR A 138 20.97 13.96 -0.82
CA THR A 138 21.35 14.71 -2.03
C THR A 138 21.07 16.20 -1.86
N LEU A 139 19.89 16.54 -1.33
CA LEU A 139 19.46 17.92 -1.17
C LEU A 139 20.15 18.64 -0.01
N SER A 140 20.54 17.91 1.05
CA SER A 140 21.27 18.47 2.19
C SER A 140 22.78 18.52 1.97
N GLY A 141 23.34 17.57 1.23
CA GLY A 141 24.79 17.30 1.15
C GLY A 141 25.49 17.86 -0.09
N ASN A 142 24.81 17.96 -1.24
CA ASN A 142 25.43 18.49 -2.46
C ASN A 142 25.34 20.02 -2.50
N LYS A 143 26.25 20.67 -1.78
CA LYS A 143 26.68 22.04 -2.12
C LYS A 143 27.56 22.00 -3.37
N LYS A 144 27.03 21.60 -4.54
CA LYS A 144 27.67 22.06 -5.78
C LYS A 144 27.69 23.58 -5.70
N GLU A 145 28.81 24.21 -6.03
CA GLU A 145 28.92 25.67 -6.09
C GLU A 145 27.80 26.19 -7.02
N GLY A 146 26.76 26.82 -6.45
CA GLY A 146 25.55 27.26 -7.17
C GLY A 146 24.32 26.33 -7.13
N SER A 147 24.38 25.15 -6.51
CA SER A 147 23.18 24.35 -6.21
C SER A 147 22.62 24.80 -4.88
N VAL A 148 21.43 25.39 -4.92
CA VAL A 148 20.78 25.92 -3.72
C VAL A 148 19.53 25.10 -3.46
N SER A 149 19.51 24.39 -2.33
CA SER A 149 18.33 23.68 -1.86
C SER A 149 17.22 24.71 -1.61
N THR A 150 16.11 24.59 -2.34
CA THR A 150 14.95 25.42 -2.11
C THR A 150 14.09 24.83 -1.00
N VAL A 151 13.45 25.73 -0.28
CA VAL A 151 12.54 25.47 0.81
C VAL A 151 11.17 26.06 0.48
N ARG A 152 10.15 25.47 1.08
CA ARG A 152 8.78 25.99 1.04
C ARG A 152 8.07 25.82 2.38
N ALA A 153 6.93 26.48 2.53
CA ALA A 153 6.01 26.19 3.63
C ALA A 153 5.51 24.73 3.54
N ASN A 154 5.45 24.06 4.69
CA ASN A 154 4.79 22.75 4.79
C ASN A 154 3.32 22.89 4.37
N PRO A 155 2.81 22.07 3.42
CA PRO A 155 1.51 22.33 2.82
C PRO A 155 0.34 21.94 3.74
N PHE A 156 0.64 21.27 4.86
CA PHE A 156 -0.35 20.91 5.88
C PHE A 156 -0.45 21.94 7.01
N ILE A 157 0.21 23.09 6.85
CA ILE A 157 0.04 24.22 7.76
C ILE A 157 -1.37 24.80 7.57
N PHE A 158 -2.16 24.79 8.63
CA PHE A 158 -3.38 25.57 8.71
C PHE A 158 -3.33 26.55 9.89
N ARG A 159 -4.14 27.61 9.82
CA ARG A 159 -4.15 28.67 10.85
C ARG A 159 -5.27 28.42 11.84
N THR A 160 -4.93 28.44 13.12
CA THR A 160 -5.85 28.40 14.25
C THR A 160 -5.59 29.61 15.15
N ASN A 161 -6.47 30.61 15.12
CA ASN A 161 -6.31 31.87 15.87
C ASN A 161 -4.93 32.55 15.62
N GLU A 162 -4.10 32.65 16.66
CA GLU A 162 -2.72 33.17 16.63
C GLU A 162 -1.67 32.08 16.41
N ARG A 163 -2.04 30.88 15.95
CA ARG A 163 -1.10 29.76 15.74
C ARG A 163 -1.20 29.17 14.33
N LYS A 164 -0.10 28.59 13.88
CA LYS A 164 0.03 27.77 12.68
C LYS A 164 0.24 26.33 13.14
N ASN A 165 -0.70 25.45 12.80
CA ASN A 165 -0.73 24.07 13.23
C ASN A 165 -0.40 23.14 12.06
N ILE A 166 0.33 22.07 12.36
CA ILE A 166 0.64 20.96 11.47
C ILE A 166 0.19 19.70 12.22
N PRO A 167 -0.93 19.07 11.81
CA PRO A 167 -1.54 17.97 12.55
C PRO A 167 -0.75 16.67 12.37
N TYR A 168 0.01 16.59 11.28
CA TYR A 168 0.85 15.44 10.94
C TYR A 168 2.19 15.94 10.38
N ASN A 169 3.24 15.81 11.18
CA ASN A 169 4.60 16.13 10.81
C ASN A 169 5.46 14.86 10.78
N GLY A 170 5.17 13.96 9.84
CA GLY A 170 5.90 12.70 9.68
C GLY A 170 6.72 12.68 8.40
N VAL A 171 7.99 12.30 8.50
CA VAL A 171 8.87 12.04 7.35
C VAL A 171 8.94 10.55 7.09
N ILE A 172 8.92 10.14 5.82
CA ILE A 172 9.05 8.73 5.43
C ILE A 172 10.31 8.14 6.07
N GLY A 173 10.15 7.06 6.82
CA GLY A 173 11.28 6.33 7.40
C GLY A 173 11.80 6.86 8.75
N GLU A 174 11.23 7.94 9.29
CA GLU A 174 11.69 8.57 10.55
C GLU A 174 10.84 8.30 11.78
N GLY A 175 9.85 7.39 11.68
CA GLY A 175 9.03 6.97 12.81
C GLY A 175 7.74 7.77 12.95
N GLU A 176 7.21 7.86 14.18
CA GLU A 176 5.89 8.45 14.44
C GLU A 176 5.84 9.94 14.11
N ALA A 177 4.73 10.36 13.49
CA ALA A 177 4.50 11.75 13.15
C ALA A 177 4.09 12.54 14.39
N ASN A 178 4.68 13.72 14.57
CA ASN A 178 4.33 14.61 15.67
C ASN A 178 3.38 15.71 15.20
N GLN A 179 2.65 16.31 16.15
CA GLN A 179 1.96 17.57 15.91
C GLN A 179 2.91 18.74 16.18
N VAL A 180 2.87 19.76 15.33
CA VAL A 180 3.64 21.00 15.52
C VAL A 180 2.67 22.17 15.57
N SER A 181 2.85 23.05 16.56
CA SER A 181 2.08 24.28 16.68
C SER A 181 3.00 25.45 16.97
N VAL A 182 3.11 26.37 16.02
CA VAL A 182 3.96 27.57 16.14
C VAL A 182 3.09 28.81 16.27
N ARG A 183 3.52 29.76 17.11
CA ARG A 183 2.83 31.05 17.21
C ARG A 183 3.01 31.82 15.90
N ALA A 184 1.91 32.31 15.34
CA ALA A 184 1.86 33.11 14.12
C ALA A 184 2.33 34.55 14.41
N THR A 185 3.59 34.71 14.81
CA THR A 185 4.22 36.03 14.94
C THR A 185 4.43 36.65 13.56
N ARG A 186 4.64 37.96 13.52
CA ARG A 186 4.84 38.67 12.24
C ARG A 186 6.02 38.11 11.42
N PRO A 187 7.22 37.84 11.98
CA PRO A 187 8.32 37.24 11.22
C PRO A 187 7.97 35.85 10.67
N VAL A 188 7.27 35.01 11.45
CA VAL A 188 6.84 33.67 11.01
C VAL A 188 5.85 33.75 9.85
N ILE A 189 4.85 34.64 9.94
CA ILE A 189 3.87 34.85 8.86
C ILE A 189 4.57 35.34 7.59
N GLU A 190 5.46 36.33 7.71
CA GLU A 190 6.19 36.90 6.57
C GLU A 190 7.10 35.86 5.90
N LEU A 191 7.83 35.06 6.68
CA LEU A 191 8.62 33.93 6.15
C LEU A 191 7.74 32.90 5.45
N LEU A 192 6.64 32.47 6.08
CA LEU A 192 5.72 31.49 5.47
C LEU A 192 5.10 31.99 4.17
N ASN A 193 4.73 33.27 4.10
CA ASN A 193 4.21 33.89 2.88
C ASN A 193 5.30 34.01 1.80
N LEU A 194 6.55 34.30 2.20
CA LEU A 194 7.70 34.33 1.29
C LEU A 194 7.87 32.94 0.65
N VAL A 195 7.94 31.90 1.48
CA VAL A 195 8.17 30.52 1.05
C VAL A 195 6.91 29.81 0.52
N GLU A 196 5.85 30.54 0.17
CA GLU A 196 4.81 30.04 -0.74
C GLU A 196 5.38 29.81 -2.16
N LYS A 197 6.46 30.51 -2.50
CA LYS A 197 7.32 30.23 -3.66
C LYS A 197 8.60 29.52 -3.21
N PHE A 198 9.35 29.00 -4.17
CA PHE A 198 10.64 28.36 -3.93
C PHE A 198 11.71 29.43 -3.59
N TYR A 199 12.26 29.38 -2.38
CA TYR A 199 13.36 30.22 -1.91
C TYR A 199 14.44 29.36 -1.27
N THR A 200 15.63 29.89 -1.12
CA THR A 200 16.77 29.21 -0.52
C THR A 200 16.94 29.61 0.93
N ILE A 201 17.56 28.75 1.76
CA ILE A 201 17.81 29.08 3.17
C ILE A 201 18.59 30.40 3.31
N ASP A 202 19.54 30.66 2.42
CA ASP A 202 20.33 31.91 2.43
C ASP A 202 19.46 33.13 2.09
N GLU A 203 18.52 33.02 1.15
CA GLU A 203 17.55 34.09 0.87
C GLU A 203 16.60 34.35 2.04
N LEU A 204 16.29 33.33 2.86
CA LEU A 204 15.51 33.52 4.09
C LEU A 204 16.31 34.34 5.12
N TYR A 205 17.61 34.06 5.27
CA TYR A 205 18.49 34.85 6.13
C TYR A 205 18.60 36.29 5.62
N GLU A 206 18.84 36.48 4.32
CA GLU A 206 18.93 37.81 3.69
C GLU A 206 17.62 38.60 3.88
N PHE A 207 16.47 37.95 3.70
CA PHE A 207 15.17 38.57 3.94
C PHE A 207 15.03 39.07 5.39
N LEU A 208 15.46 38.27 6.38
CA LEU A 208 15.39 38.65 7.78
C LEU A 208 16.41 39.75 8.14
N ASP A 209 17.61 39.72 7.56
CA ASP A 209 18.62 40.76 7.75
C ASP A 209 18.12 42.13 7.24
N LEU A 210 17.45 42.15 6.09
CA LEU A 210 16.87 43.36 5.51
C LEU A 210 15.64 43.86 6.26
N THR A 211 14.76 42.95 6.70
CA THR A 211 13.47 43.31 7.32
C THR A 211 13.60 43.60 8.82
N TYR A 212 14.55 42.94 9.49
CA TYR A 212 14.76 43.02 10.94
C TYR A 212 16.24 43.32 11.31
N PRO A 213 16.82 44.45 10.82
CA PRO A 213 18.24 44.77 11.02
C PRO A 213 18.62 45.08 12.47
N HIS A 214 17.64 45.35 13.33
CA HIS A 214 17.84 45.67 14.75
C HIS A 214 17.86 44.43 15.66
N VAL A 215 17.48 43.26 15.13
CA VAL A 215 17.52 41.98 15.86
C VAL A 215 18.95 41.44 15.84
N ASP A 216 19.32 40.56 16.76
CA ASP A 216 20.63 39.91 16.73
C ASP A 216 20.68 38.80 15.65
N GLU A 217 21.85 38.57 15.06
CA GLU A 217 22.05 37.53 14.03
C GLU A 217 21.72 36.13 14.57
N VAL A 218 22.08 35.82 15.82
CA VAL A 218 21.81 34.51 16.43
C VAL A 218 20.30 34.28 16.58
N GLU A 219 19.53 35.32 16.88
CA GLU A 219 18.08 35.23 17.02
C GLU A 219 17.38 35.06 15.66
N ARG A 220 17.85 35.74 14.61
CA ARG A 220 17.36 35.53 13.24
C ARG A 220 17.68 34.13 12.74
N SER A 221 18.92 33.68 12.92
CA SER A 221 19.35 32.34 12.51
C SER A 221 18.59 31.26 13.26
N GLY A 222 18.46 31.40 14.58
CA GLY A 222 17.69 30.50 15.42
C GLY A 222 16.22 30.39 15.03
N LEU A 223 15.60 31.46 14.49
CA LEU A 223 14.23 31.39 13.99
C LEU A 223 14.12 30.50 12.75
N VAL A 224 14.98 30.70 11.74
CA VAL A 224 14.96 29.86 10.52
C VAL A 224 15.27 28.42 10.87
N GLU A 225 16.32 28.19 11.67
CA GLU A 225 16.67 26.84 12.14
C GLU A 225 15.51 26.20 12.90
N ALA A 226 14.80 26.92 13.77
CA ALA A 226 13.63 26.39 14.46
C ALA A 226 12.50 26.02 13.49
N LEU A 227 12.22 26.84 12.47
CA LEU A 227 11.17 26.54 11.49
C LEU A 227 11.54 25.34 10.61
N VAL A 228 12.81 25.19 10.23
CA VAL A 228 13.32 24.06 9.46
C VAL A 228 13.35 22.78 10.30
N ASN A 229 13.92 22.82 11.51
CA ASN A 229 14.03 21.66 12.41
C ASN A 229 12.66 21.13 12.86
N ASN A 230 11.62 21.98 12.87
CA ASN A 230 10.26 21.57 13.16
C ASN A 230 9.42 21.30 11.89
N ASN A 231 10.04 21.22 10.70
CA ASN A 231 9.39 21.01 9.40
C ASN A 231 8.19 21.95 9.13
N VAL A 232 8.25 23.17 9.67
CA VAL A 232 7.29 24.24 9.32
C VAL A 232 7.69 24.82 7.97
N ILE A 233 8.99 24.96 7.76
CA ILE A 233 9.60 25.16 6.46
C ILE A 233 10.30 23.84 6.12
N ILE A 234 10.02 23.28 4.96
CA ILE A 234 10.58 22.00 4.51
C ILE A 234 11.39 22.22 3.24
N GLN A 235 12.41 21.38 3.02
CA GLN A 235 13.03 21.28 1.70
C GLN A 235 11.96 20.87 0.69
N ASP A 236 11.91 21.57 -0.45
CA ASP A 236 10.81 21.38 -1.41
C ASP A 236 11.02 20.20 -2.35
N VAL A 237 11.22 19.02 -1.77
CA VAL A 237 11.26 17.78 -2.53
C VAL A 237 10.50 16.71 -1.76
N LEU A 238 9.20 16.63 -2.05
CA LEU A 238 8.41 15.48 -1.63
C LEU A 238 8.57 14.37 -2.67
N LEU A 239 8.70 13.13 -2.20
CA LEU A 239 8.64 11.98 -3.08
C LEU A 239 7.21 11.81 -3.62
N PRO A 240 7.03 11.64 -4.94
CA PRO A 240 5.78 11.13 -5.50
C PRO A 240 5.40 9.79 -4.86
N SER A 241 4.10 9.51 -4.72
CA SER A 241 3.64 8.21 -4.20
C SER A 241 3.92 7.05 -5.17
N SER A 242 4.18 7.34 -6.45
CA SER A 242 4.61 6.35 -7.44
C SER A 242 6.01 5.78 -7.17
N GLY A 243 6.82 6.50 -6.39
CA GLY A 243 8.24 6.20 -6.18
C GLY A 243 9.16 6.70 -7.29
N ASP A 244 8.66 7.59 -8.16
CA ASP A 244 9.49 8.28 -9.15
C ASP A 244 10.43 9.28 -8.47
N ILE A 245 11.58 9.51 -9.10
CA ILE A 245 12.59 10.42 -8.59
C ILE A 245 12.29 11.82 -9.13
N PRO A 246 12.18 12.85 -8.27
CA PRO A 246 12.06 14.24 -8.71
C PRO A 246 13.20 14.65 -9.63
N SER A 247 12.91 15.40 -10.70
CA SER A 247 13.89 15.85 -11.69
C SER A 247 15.05 16.61 -11.07
N GLU A 248 14.77 17.41 -10.03
CA GLU A 248 15.74 18.19 -9.29
C GLU A 248 16.80 17.30 -8.65
N VAL A 249 16.44 16.10 -8.20
CA VAL A 249 17.39 15.14 -7.61
C VAL A 249 18.25 14.51 -8.71
N LEU A 250 17.64 14.18 -9.86
CA LEU A 250 18.36 13.60 -11.00
C LEU A 250 19.41 14.57 -11.55
N ASP A 251 19.07 15.86 -11.63
CA ASP A 251 19.98 16.92 -12.08
C ASP A 251 21.15 17.15 -11.12
N LEU A 252 20.92 16.96 -9.82
CA LEU A 252 21.92 17.18 -8.77
C LEU A 252 22.81 15.96 -8.50
N ASN A 253 22.34 14.74 -8.77
CA ASN A 253 23.04 13.51 -8.42
C ASN A 253 23.06 12.51 -9.59
N GLU A 254 24.14 12.60 -10.38
CA GLU A 254 24.38 11.74 -11.55
C GLU A 254 24.42 10.24 -11.18
N ASN A 255 24.89 9.88 -9.98
CA ASN A 255 24.90 8.49 -9.54
C ASN A 255 23.47 7.96 -9.36
N ILE A 256 22.58 8.75 -8.75
CA ILE A 256 21.16 8.40 -8.61
C ILE A 256 20.49 8.33 -9.98
N ALA A 257 20.78 9.29 -10.87
CA ALA A 257 20.23 9.29 -12.23
C ALA A 257 20.63 8.04 -13.03
N ASN A 258 21.92 7.69 -13.01
CA ASN A 258 22.41 6.47 -13.67
C ASN A 258 21.80 5.21 -13.05
N LEU A 259 21.69 5.14 -11.72
CA LEU A 259 21.02 4.02 -11.05
C LEU A 259 19.56 3.87 -11.47
N ALA A 260 18.84 4.99 -11.61
CA ALA A 260 17.44 4.98 -12.02
C ALA A 260 17.25 4.41 -13.43
N VAL A 261 18.11 4.81 -14.37
CA VAL A 261 18.14 4.25 -15.73
C VAL A 261 18.42 2.75 -15.67
N ASP A 262 19.49 2.34 -15.01
CA ASP A 262 19.90 0.93 -14.92
C ASP A 262 18.82 0.04 -14.31
N ILE A 263 18.10 0.53 -13.29
CA ILE A 263 17.00 -0.20 -12.64
C ILE A 263 15.79 -0.28 -13.57
N SER A 264 15.46 0.80 -14.28
CA SER A 264 14.28 0.86 -15.16
C SER A 264 14.38 -0.04 -16.39
N GLU A 265 15.59 -0.33 -16.86
CA GLU A 265 15.83 -1.22 -17.99
C GLU A 265 15.69 -2.71 -17.64
N ILE A 266 15.73 -3.06 -16.34
CA ILE A 266 15.65 -4.44 -15.89
C ILE A 266 14.21 -4.94 -16.00
N SER A 267 14.03 -5.89 -16.91
CA SER A 267 12.72 -6.47 -17.19
C SER A 267 12.63 -7.98 -16.94
N GLU A 268 13.77 -8.66 -16.79
CA GLU A 268 13.84 -10.10 -16.60
C GLU A 268 14.65 -10.50 -15.35
N ILE A 269 14.28 -11.62 -14.74
CA ILE A 269 14.88 -12.08 -13.50
C ILE A 269 16.38 -12.40 -13.59
N TYR A 270 16.85 -12.95 -14.72
CA TYR A 270 18.27 -13.27 -14.91
C TYR A 270 19.11 -12.02 -15.14
N GLU A 271 18.54 -10.99 -15.78
CA GLU A 271 19.18 -9.68 -15.87
C GLU A 271 19.33 -9.04 -14.49
N LEU A 272 18.25 -9.09 -13.69
CA LEU A 272 18.29 -8.62 -12.32
C LEU A 272 19.35 -9.34 -11.50
N GLU A 273 19.45 -10.67 -11.61
CA GLU A 273 20.46 -11.43 -10.88
C GLU A 273 21.89 -10.99 -11.21
N GLY A 274 22.20 -10.81 -12.49
CA GLY A 274 23.52 -10.37 -12.94
C GLY A 274 23.89 -8.95 -12.49
N LYS A 275 22.90 -8.08 -12.31
CA LYS A 275 23.10 -6.67 -11.90
C LYS A 275 22.92 -6.43 -10.39
N TYR A 276 22.28 -7.33 -9.65
CA TYR A 276 21.82 -7.09 -8.27
C TYR A 276 22.92 -6.57 -7.34
N ASP A 277 24.06 -7.27 -7.28
CA ASP A 277 25.16 -6.89 -6.37
C ASP A 277 25.77 -5.54 -6.74
N SER A 278 25.91 -5.25 -8.03
CA SER A 278 26.43 -3.96 -8.49
C SER A 278 25.47 -2.82 -8.16
N LEU A 279 24.16 -3.04 -8.30
CA LEU A 279 23.15 -2.05 -7.94
C LEU A 279 23.14 -1.78 -6.44
N VAL A 280 23.23 -2.82 -5.61
CA VAL A 280 23.29 -2.64 -4.15
C VAL A 280 24.57 -1.89 -3.76
N ALA A 281 25.73 -2.31 -4.27
CA ALA A 281 27.00 -1.65 -3.95
C ALA A 281 27.01 -0.16 -4.33
N ARG A 282 26.48 0.20 -5.50
CA ARG A 282 26.35 1.62 -5.92
C ARG A 282 25.35 2.39 -5.07
N GLN A 283 24.29 1.75 -4.59
CA GLN A 283 23.36 2.38 -3.64
C GLN A 283 23.99 2.57 -2.25
N ASP A 284 24.85 1.65 -1.82
CA ASP A 284 25.64 1.77 -0.60
C ASP A 284 26.68 2.90 -0.74
N GLU A 285 27.25 3.14 -1.92
CA GLU A 285 28.12 4.31 -2.15
C GLU A 285 27.37 5.66 -2.01
N VAL A 286 26.09 5.70 -2.40
CA VAL A 286 25.23 6.89 -2.25
C VAL A 286 24.80 7.10 -0.79
N LEU A 287 24.57 6.03 -0.04
CA LEU A 287 24.20 6.05 1.38
C LEU A 287 24.93 4.96 2.18
N PRO A 288 26.21 5.18 2.59
CA PRO A 288 27.03 4.14 3.23
C PRO A 288 26.52 3.62 4.57
N ASP A 289 25.82 4.48 5.32
CA ASP A 289 25.32 4.15 6.67
C ASP A 289 23.88 3.59 6.65
N TYR A 290 23.30 3.35 5.47
CA TYR A 290 21.95 2.82 5.36
C TYR A 290 21.87 1.34 5.73
N ILE A 291 20.91 1.00 6.59
CA ILE A 291 20.66 -0.37 7.02
C ILE A 291 19.24 -0.76 6.61
N GLY A 292 19.11 -1.60 5.59
CA GLY A 292 17.82 -2.04 5.10
C GLY A 292 17.89 -2.70 3.72
N SER A 293 16.73 -2.93 3.12
CA SER A 293 16.67 -3.23 1.69
C SER A 293 16.79 -1.93 0.91
N THR A 294 17.56 -1.93 -0.17
CA THR A 294 17.70 -0.79 -1.08
C THR A 294 16.83 -0.95 -2.33
N LEU A 295 16.41 -2.19 -2.64
CA LEU A 295 15.56 -2.51 -3.79
C LEU A 295 14.23 -3.15 -3.35
N GLY A 296 13.15 -2.69 -3.96
CA GLY A 296 11.89 -3.41 -4.06
C GLY A 296 11.78 -4.13 -5.40
N ILE A 297 11.09 -5.27 -5.42
CA ILE A 297 10.88 -6.06 -6.63
C ILE A 297 9.43 -6.55 -6.66
N ASP A 298 8.78 -6.39 -7.80
CA ASP A 298 7.55 -7.09 -8.14
C ASP A 298 7.79 -7.98 -9.37
N ALA A 299 7.11 -9.12 -9.43
CA ALA A 299 7.29 -10.11 -10.50
C ALA A 299 5.96 -10.41 -11.20
N SER A 300 6.02 -10.62 -12.51
CA SER A 300 4.91 -11.15 -13.29
C SER A 300 5.29 -12.40 -14.09
N VAL A 301 4.28 -13.20 -14.39
CA VAL A 301 4.40 -14.41 -15.21
C VAL A 301 3.29 -14.44 -16.25
N SER A 302 3.60 -14.97 -17.43
CA SER A 302 2.56 -15.23 -18.42
C SER A 302 1.75 -16.46 -18.01
N ILE A 303 0.49 -16.48 -18.44
CA ILE A 303 -0.43 -17.58 -18.24
C ILE A 303 -0.49 -18.40 -19.55
N GLU A 304 -0.38 -19.72 -19.47
CA GLU A 304 -0.38 -20.61 -20.64
C GLU A 304 -1.71 -20.56 -21.42
N TYR A 305 -2.82 -20.33 -20.73
CA TYR A 305 -4.14 -20.20 -21.33
C TYR A 305 -4.52 -18.72 -21.48
N GLU A 306 -4.93 -18.34 -22.70
CA GLU A 306 -5.40 -16.98 -23.00
C GLU A 306 -6.71 -16.64 -22.28
N SER A 307 -7.53 -17.64 -21.94
CA SER A 307 -8.79 -17.45 -21.20
C SER A 307 -9.01 -18.49 -20.11
N PHE A 308 -9.85 -18.12 -19.15
CA PHE A 308 -10.26 -18.88 -17.98
C PHE A 308 -11.75 -19.15 -18.00
N ASP A 309 -12.14 -20.30 -17.47
CA ASP A 309 -13.50 -20.81 -17.45
C ASP A 309 -14.54 -19.79 -16.94
N GLU A 310 -15.47 -19.42 -17.81
CA GLU A 310 -16.58 -18.48 -17.56
C GLU A 310 -17.44 -18.89 -16.36
N ARG A 311 -17.57 -20.19 -16.07
CA ARG A 311 -18.31 -20.68 -14.89
C ARG A 311 -17.75 -20.11 -13.59
N VAL A 312 -16.43 -19.90 -13.54
CA VAL A 312 -15.80 -19.33 -12.36
C VAL A 312 -16.14 -17.85 -12.21
N ALA A 313 -16.14 -17.07 -13.29
CA ALA A 313 -16.58 -15.67 -13.24
C ALA A 313 -18.02 -15.56 -12.73
N ASP A 314 -18.90 -16.40 -13.25
CA ASP A 314 -20.30 -16.51 -12.84
C ASP A 314 -20.45 -16.86 -11.34
N ASP A 315 -19.69 -17.83 -10.86
CA ASP A 315 -19.67 -18.21 -9.44
C ASP A 315 -19.16 -17.08 -8.55
N ILE A 316 -18.13 -16.35 -8.98
CA ILE A 316 -17.61 -15.19 -8.23
C ILE A 316 -18.60 -14.03 -8.24
N ALA A 317 -19.26 -13.74 -9.36
CA ALA A 317 -20.32 -12.72 -9.42
C ALA A 317 -21.49 -13.05 -8.47
N ARG A 318 -21.92 -14.32 -8.42
CA ARG A 318 -22.92 -14.81 -7.48
C ARG A 318 -22.45 -14.70 -6.04
N LEU A 319 -21.22 -15.14 -5.75
CA LEU A 319 -20.61 -15.06 -4.42
C LEU A 319 -20.54 -13.61 -3.92
N THR A 320 -20.04 -12.69 -4.73
CA THR A 320 -19.98 -11.25 -4.40
C THR A 320 -21.38 -10.68 -4.17
N THR A 321 -22.36 -11.09 -4.98
CA THR A 321 -23.77 -10.72 -4.78
C THR A 321 -24.30 -11.17 -3.41
N VAL A 322 -23.99 -12.40 -3.00
CA VAL A 322 -24.38 -12.92 -1.68
C VAL A 322 -23.64 -12.17 -0.56
N LEU A 323 -22.30 -12.07 -0.64
CA LEU A 323 -21.47 -11.43 0.38
C LEU A 323 -21.86 -9.96 0.61
N SER A 324 -22.14 -9.23 -0.46
CA SER A 324 -22.58 -7.85 -0.38
C SER A 324 -24.04 -7.72 0.14
N ALA A 325 -24.90 -8.71 -0.10
CA ALA A 325 -26.29 -8.69 0.38
C ALA A 325 -26.41 -9.05 1.88
N ILE A 326 -25.59 -9.98 2.38
CA ILE A 326 -25.59 -10.41 3.79
C ILE A 326 -24.54 -9.65 4.63
N GLY A 327 -23.61 -8.99 3.98
CA GLY A 327 -22.64 -8.12 4.63
C GLY A 327 -23.29 -6.79 5.02
N THR A 328 -22.59 -6.04 5.85
CA THR A 328 -22.84 -4.63 6.09
C THR A 328 -21.75 -3.82 5.37
N PRO A 329 -21.66 -3.88 4.03
CA PRO A 329 -20.49 -3.35 3.30
C PRO A 329 -20.26 -1.86 3.55
N PHE A 330 -21.28 -1.13 4.03
CA PHE A 330 -21.14 0.20 4.63
C PHE A 330 -22.10 0.39 5.79
N ALA A 331 -22.04 -0.48 6.80
CA ALA A 331 -22.39 0.05 8.12
C ALA A 331 -21.46 1.25 8.32
N ARG A 332 -22.02 2.45 8.47
CA ARG A 332 -21.27 3.64 8.86
C ARG A 332 -20.25 3.18 9.89
N PHE A 333 -18.96 3.37 9.63
CA PHE A 333 -17.94 2.87 10.52
C PHE A 333 -18.35 3.26 11.94
N PRO A 334 -18.48 2.32 12.90
CA PRO A 334 -19.26 2.65 14.08
C PRO A 334 -18.68 3.84 14.86
N HIS A 335 -17.35 3.98 14.83
CA HIS A 335 -16.63 5.15 15.35
C HIS A 335 -16.95 6.49 14.66
N LEU A 336 -17.43 6.48 13.40
CA LEU A 336 -17.90 7.66 12.67
C LEU A 336 -19.37 8.02 12.93
N VAL A 337 -20.19 7.08 13.42
CA VAL A 337 -21.60 7.38 13.77
C VAL A 337 -21.68 8.31 14.97
N GLU A 338 -20.92 7.98 16.03
CA GLU A 338 -20.78 8.85 17.20
C GLU A 338 -20.12 10.18 16.80
N TYR A 339 -19.12 10.13 15.92
CA TYR A 339 -18.43 11.32 15.43
C TYR A 339 -19.37 12.29 14.69
N GLU A 340 -20.25 11.76 13.83
CA GLU A 340 -21.29 12.56 13.17
C GLU A 340 -22.28 13.16 14.18
N SER A 341 -22.72 12.38 15.18
CA SER A 341 -23.65 12.88 16.20
C SER A 341 -23.08 14.11 16.91
N ARG A 342 -21.77 14.11 17.21
CA ARG A 342 -21.06 15.25 17.79
C ARG A 342 -20.84 16.39 16.81
N PHE A 343 -20.58 16.08 15.54
CA PHE A 343 -20.54 17.09 14.49
C PHE A 343 -21.86 17.87 14.45
N VAL A 344 -23.00 17.16 14.44
CA VAL A 344 -24.33 17.76 14.42
C VAL A 344 -24.63 18.50 15.72
N GLU A 345 -24.22 17.98 16.88
CA GLU A 345 -24.40 18.66 18.18
C GLU A 345 -23.64 20.00 18.24
N ARG A 346 -22.39 20.03 17.75
CA ARG A 346 -21.54 21.23 17.82
C ARG A 346 -21.84 22.24 16.71
N PHE A 347 -22.01 21.79 15.47
CA PHE A 347 -22.08 22.65 14.29
C PHE A 347 -23.48 22.71 13.67
N GLY A 348 -24.35 21.75 13.95
CA GLY A 348 -25.64 21.60 13.30
C GLY A 348 -25.57 20.78 12.01
N CYS A 349 -26.74 20.39 11.48
CA CYS A 349 -26.83 19.47 10.34
C CYS A 349 -26.54 20.11 8.97
N MET A 350 -26.48 21.44 8.88
CA MET A 350 -26.30 22.19 7.63
C MET A 350 -24.97 22.97 7.61
N ALA A 351 -24.05 22.67 8.52
CA ALA A 351 -22.78 23.36 8.61
C ALA A 351 -21.74 22.78 7.65
N GLU A 352 -20.99 23.66 6.99
CA GLU A 352 -19.83 23.32 6.18
C GLU A 352 -18.57 23.77 6.94
N ILE A 353 -17.79 22.79 7.43
CA ILE A 353 -16.58 23.04 8.22
C ILE A 353 -15.38 22.48 7.46
N PRO A 354 -14.28 23.25 7.27
CA PRO A 354 -13.06 22.72 6.67
C PRO A 354 -12.55 21.49 7.42
N VAL A 355 -12.15 20.44 6.70
CA VAL A 355 -11.76 19.15 7.30
C VAL A 355 -10.62 19.30 8.32
N LEU A 356 -9.64 20.17 8.04
CA LEU A 356 -8.54 20.43 8.97
C LEU A 356 -8.98 21.18 10.24
N GLU A 357 -9.99 22.05 10.13
CA GLU A 357 -10.59 22.70 11.29
C GLU A 357 -11.40 21.70 12.12
N LEU A 358 -12.15 20.81 11.46
CA LEU A 358 -12.93 19.78 12.11
C LEU A 358 -12.07 18.81 12.94
N LEU A 359 -10.92 18.42 12.40
CA LEU A 359 -9.97 17.48 13.04
C LEU A 359 -9.10 18.12 14.12
N ASP A 360 -9.08 19.46 14.23
CA ASP A 360 -8.39 20.18 15.30
C ASP A 360 -9.18 19.99 16.62
N SER A 361 -8.50 19.63 17.71
CA SER A 361 -9.17 19.37 19.00
C SER A 361 -9.63 20.63 19.73
N VAL A 362 -9.15 21.81 19.30
CA VAL A 362 -9.50 23.11 19.90
C VAL A 362 -10.61 23.78 19.10
N LEU A 363 -10.44 23.94 17.79
CA LEU A 363 -11.45 24.55 16.91
C LEU A 363 -12.60 23.61 16.57
N GLY A 364 -12.25 22.35 16.32
CA GLY A 364 -13.14 21.28 15.90
C GLY A 364 -13.53 20.35 17.03
N ILE A 365 -13.83 19.10 16.66
CA ILE A 365 -14.13 18.03 17.61
C ILE A 365 -12.97 17.04 17.77
N GLY A 366 -11.82 17.29 17.12
CA GLY A 366 -10.65 16.42 17.17
C GLY A 366 -10.76 15.20 16.25
N ALA A 367 -9.78 14.29 16.28
CA ALA A 367 -9.82 13.07 15.49
C ALA A 367 -10.91 12.08 15.99
N PRO A 368 -11.46 11.21 15.12
CA PRO A 368 -12.35 10.13 15.57
C PRO A 368 -11.68 9.14 16.55
N PRO A 369 -12.45 8.46 17.41
CA PRO A 369 -11.93 7.61 18.50
C PRO A 369 -10.91 6.52 18.11
N THR A 370 -11.02 5.98 16.89
CA THR A 370 -10.19 4.87 16.38
C THR A 370 -8.96 5.35 15.61
N TYR A 371 -8.83 6.66 15.38
CA TYR A 371 -7.71 7.21 14.63
C TYR A 371 -6.48 7.22 15.51
N THR A 372 -5.32 6.98 14.91
CA THR A 372 -4.04 6.89 15.63
C THR A 372 -3.09 8.03 15.30
N ASN A 373 -3.38 8.83 14.27
CA ASN A 373 -2.46 9.83 13.72
C ASN A 373 -3.20 11.15 13.38
N PRO A 374 -3.32 12.08 14.34
CA PRO A 374 -3.03 11.92 15.76
C PRO A 374 -4.07 11.00 16.44
N ALA A 375 -3.69 10.40 17.56
CA ALA A 375 -4.68 9.81 18.44
C ALA A 375 -5.59 10.92 19.01
N PRO A 376 -6.88 10.65 19.25
CA PRO A 376 -7.80 11.63 19.82
C PRO A 376 -7.40 12.00 21.25
N ASP A 377 -7.48 13.30 21.58
CA ASP A 377 -7.20 13.81 22.93
C ASP A 377 -8.17 13.26 23.99
N THR A 378 -9.36 12.84 23.56
CA THR A 378 -10.39 12.28 24.42
C THR A 378 -10.89 10.97 23.83
N LEU A 379 -10.69 9.87 24.56
CA LEU A 379 -11.27 8.58 24.22
C LEU A 379 -12.75 8.61 24.62
N TRP A 380 -13.64 8.79 23.65
CA TRP A 380 -15.07 8.63 23.87
C TRP A 380 -15.41 7.14 23.88
N GLN A 381 -16.46 6.77 24.62
CA GLN A 381 -16.96 5.40 24.56
C GLN A 381 -17.41 5.11 23.14
N ASP A 382 -16.72 4.17 22.50
CA ASP A 382 -17.15 3.65 21.22
C ASP A 382 -18.44 2.85 21.47
N ASN A 383 -19.59 3.46 21.19
CA ASN A 383 -20.87 2.77 21.13
C ASN A 383 -20.94 1.85 19.89
N ALA A 384 -19.79 1.51 19.28
CA ALA A 384 -19.63 0.54 18.20
C ALA A 384 -20.33 -0.79 18.42
N ASN A 385 -20.61 -1.14 19.67
CA ASN A 385 -21.39 -2.32 20.02
C ASN A 385 -22.89 -2.06 19.96
N ALA A 386 -23.37 -1.36 18.92
CA ALA A 386 -24.73 -1.60 18.43
C ALA A 386 -24.75 -2.99 17.77
N SER A 387 -24.63 -4.03 18.60
CA SER A 387 -24.91 -5.41 18.26
C SER A 387 -26.25 -5.43 17.53
N ASN A 388 -26.24 -5.86 16.28
CA ASN A 388 -27.47 -6.12 15.57
C ASN A 388 -28.06 -7.39 16.20
N SER A 389 -28.90 -7.21 17.21
CA SER A 389 -29.39 -8.30 18.05
C SER A 389 -30.05 -9.42 17.23
N GLU A 390 -30.68 -9.09 16.11
CA GLU A 390 -31.28 -10.05 15.19
C GLU A 390 -30.21 -10.87 14.44
N ARG A 391 -29.22 -10.20 13.83
CA ARG A 391 -28.10 -10.86 13.15
C ARG A 391 -27.32 -11.75 14.11
N ASP A 392 -26.98 -11.24 15.29
CA ASP A 392 -26.23 -11.99 16.29
C ASP A 392 -26.99 -13.23 16.73
N SER A 393 -28.32 -13.13 16.90
CA SER A 393 -29.17 -14.28 17.21
C SER A 393 -29.12 -15.34 16.10
N ILE A 394 -29.15 -14.95 14.82
CA ILE A 394 -29.02 -15.88 13.68
C ILE A 394 -27.67 -16.59 13.72
N LEU A 395 -26.57 -15.84 13.88
CA LEU A 395 -25.21 -16.39 13.92
C LEU A 395 -24.98 -17.30 15.14
N TRP A 396 -25.48 -16.91 16.31
CA TRP A 396 -25.43 -17.75 17.51
C TRP A 396 -26.19 -19.06 17.34
N ASN A 397 -27.38 -19.02 16.74
CA ASN A 397 -28.16 -20.24 16.48
C ASN A 397 -27.43 -21.19 15.52
N LEU A 398 -26.79 -20.66 14.47
CA LEU A 398 -25.97 -21.46 13.56
C LEU A 398 -24.79 -22.11 14.29
N LEU A 399 -24.06 -21.34 15.09
CA LEU A 399 -22.91 -21.83 15.85
C LEU A 399 -23.32 -22.88 16.88
N LEU A 400 -24.34 -22.61 17.68
CA LEU A 400 -24.82 -23.52 18.72
C LEU A 400 -25.32 -24.84 18.11
N SER A 401 -26.07 -24.78 17.01
CA SER A 401 -26.54 -25.98 16.30
C SER A 401 -25.36 -26.82 15.79
N ALA A 402 -24.35 -26.17 15.19
CA ALA A 402 -23.16 -26.85 14.72
C ALA A 402 -22.35 -27.50 15.85
N LEU A 403 -22.22 -26.82 17.00
CA LEU A 403 -21.52 -27.34 18.18
C LEU A 403 -22.25 -28.53 18.81
N LEU A 404 -23.58 -28.45 18.95
CA LEU A 404 -24.40 -29.54 19.48
C LEU A 404 -24.33 -30.79 18.59
N GLU A 405 -24.34 -30.59 17.27
CA GLU A 405 -24.23 -31.66 16.28
C GLU A 405 -22.78 -32.08 16.00
N ARG A 406 -21.79 -31.44 16.63
CA ARG A 406 -20.35 -31.67 16.43
C ARG A 406 -19.90 -31.56 14.96
N LYS A 407 -20.56 -30.67 14.21
CA LYS A 407 -20.21 -30.36 12.81
C LYS A 407 -19.02 -29.41 12.76
N LYS A 408 -18.11 -29.64 11.80
CA LYS A 408 -16.95 -28.76 11.53
C LYS A 408 -17.24 -27.69 10.49
N THR A 409 -18.39 -27.77 9.82
CA THR A 409 -18.80 -26.86 8.75
C THR A 409 -20.25 -26.45 8.97
N VAL A 410 -20.56 -25.20 8.60
CA VAL A 410 -21.91 -24.64 8.61
C VAL A 410 -22.27 -24.33 7.16
N SER A 411 -23.40 -24.87 6.69
CA SER A 411 -23.94 -24.53 5.37
C SER A 411 -24.95 -23.39 5.54
N LEU A 412 -24.74 -22.30 4.80
CA LEU A 412 -25.69 -21.20 4.76
C LEU A 412 -26.78 -21.52 3.74
N THR A 413 -27.94 -21.94 4.23
CA THR A 413 -29.09 -22.26 3.37
C THR A 413 -29.72 -21.00 2.77
N PRO A 414 -30.50 -21.08 1.68
CA PRO A 414 -31.22 -19.92 1.13
C PRO A 414 -32.08 -19.21 2.17
N GLU A 415 -32.70 -19.94 3.10
CA GLU A 415 -33.50 -19.38 4.19
C GLU A 415 -32.62 -18.60 5.17
N THR A 416 -31.46 -19.17 5.53
CA THR A 416 -30.49 -18.53 6.43
C THR A 416 -29.91 -17.26 5.79
N LEU A 417 -29.56 -17.33 4.51
CA LEU A 417 -29.07 -16.20 3.74
C LEU A 417 -30.11 -15.07 3.64
N LYS A 418 -31.38 -15.42 3.42
CA LYS A 418 -32.48 -14.44 3.40
C LYS A 418 -32.71 -13.80 4.78
N ALA A 419 -32.61 -14.58 5.86
CA ALA A 419 -32.70 -14.05 7.22
C ALA A 419 -31.54 -13.08 7.52
N LEU A 420 -30.31 -13.44 7.16
CA LEU A 420 -29.15 -12.56 7.29
C LEU A 420 -29.31 -11.29 6.44
N GLU A 421 -29.77 -11.41 5.20
CA GLU A 421 -30.04 -10.26 4.32
C GLU A 421 -31.08 -9.31 4.93
N ASN A 422 -32.16 -9.84 5.51
CA ASN A 422 -33.21 -9.03 6.16
C ASN A 422 -32.72 -8.34 7.43
N SER A 423 -31.75 -8.94 8.13
CA SER A 423 -31.16 -8.32 9.33
C SER A 423 -30.29 -7.10 9.01
N VAL A 424 -29.85 -6.91 7.75
CA VAL A 424 -29.00 -5.78 7.38
C VAL A 424 -29.81 -4.48 7.39
N ASP A 425 -29.36 -3.50 8.17
CA ASP A 425 -29.92 -2.14 8.13
C ASP A 425 -29.52 -1.46 6.81
N ARG A 426 -30.53 -1.25 5.94
CA ARG A 426 -30.36 -0.62 4.61
C ARG A 426 -30.67 0.87 4.61
N THR A 427 -31.02 1.46 5.75
CA THR A 427 -31.32 2.90 5.82
C THR A 427 -30.11 3.76 5.46
N CYS A 428 -28.89 3.24 5.68
CA CYS A 428 -27.64 3.95 5.45
C CYS A 428 -26.58 3.15 4.65
N SER A 429 -26.91 1.96 4.12
CA SER A 429 -25.95 1.11 3.39
C SER A 429 -26.26 1.10 1.88
N VAL A 430 -25.40 1.75 1.11
CA VAL A 430 -25.40 1.64 -0.36
C VAL A 430 -24.54 0.44 -0.74
N ARG A 431 -24.95 -0.34 -1.73
CA ARG A 431 -24.10 -1.43 -2.26
C ARG A 431 -22.86 -0.83 -2.93
N PRO A 432 -21.63 -1.34 -2.69
CA PRO A 432 -20.45 -0.78 -3.36
C PRO A 432 -20.60 -0.91 -4.88
N PRO A 433 -20.33 0.16 -5.66
CA PRO A 433 -20.45 0.13 -7.11
C PRO A 433 -19.46 -0.84 -7.75
N SER A 434 -18.27 -0.99 -7.15
CA SER A 434 -17.25 -1.95 -7.57
C SER A 434 -16.58 -2.62 -6.36
N MET A 435 -16.01 -3.81 -6.55
CA MET A 435 -15.30 -4.55 -5.50
C MET A 435 -14.18 -5.41 -6.10
N ASP A 436 -13.03 -5.44 -5.43
CA ASP A 436 -12.02 -6.47 -5.65
C ASP A 436 -12.28 -7.66 -4.72
N VAL A 437 -12.31 -8.87 -5.30
CA VAL A 437 -12.59 -10.10 -4.56
C VAL A 437 -11.47 -11.10 -4.78
N CYS A 438 -10.72 -11.42 -3.72
CA CYS A 438 -9.63 -12.39 -3.78
C CYS A 438 -10.09 -13.79 -3.33
N VAL A 439 -10.23 -14.69 -4.30
CA VAL A 439 -10.54 -16.11 -4.05
C VAL A 439 -9.34 -17.01 -4.33
N SER A 440 -9.24 -18.12 -3.60
CA SER A 440 -8.36 -19.25 -3.96
C SER A 440 -9.21 -20.38 -4.51
N LEU A 441 -8.87 -20.86 -5.69
CA LEU A 441 -9.48 -22.03 -6.30
C LEU A 441 -8.89 -23.30 -5.67
N ILE A 442 -9.74 -24.19 -5.17
CA ILE A 442 -9.38 -25.49 -4.61
C ILE A 442 -10.01 -26.58 -5.48
N GLY A 443 -9.19 -27.49 -5.99
CA GLY A 443 -9.65 -28.63 -6.80
C GLY A 443 -8.47 -29.37 -7.43
N ASN A 444 -8.72 -30.63 -7.84
CA ASN A 444 -7.83 -31.32 -8.77
C ASN A 444 -8.04 -30.74 -10.18
N SER A 445 -7.12 -31.00 -11.11
CA SER A 445 -7.15 -30.50 -12.49
C SER A 445 -8.43 -30.81 -13.26
N ASP A 446 -9.19 -31.78 -12.78
CA ASP A 446 -10.56 -32.02 -13.18
C ASP A 446 -11.47 -31.43 -12.11
N ALA A 447 -12.39 -30.56 -12.55
CA ALA A 447 -13.55 -30.24 -11.75
C ALA A 447 -14.19 -31.54 -11.23
N ASP A 448 -14.88 -31.50 -10.08
CA ASP A 448 -15.52 -32.70 -9.51
C ASP A 448 -16.31 -33.47 -10.58
N SER A 449 -16.74 -34.71 -10.35
CA SER A 449 -17.50 -35.50 -11.33
C SER A 449 -18.71 -34.80 -12.00
N ASN A 450 -19.11 -33.61 -11.51
CA ASN A 450 -20.14 -32.71 -12.03
C ASN A 450 -19.63 -31.36 -12.62
N GLY A 451 -18.32 -31.10 -12.71
CA GLY A 451 -17.80 -29.85 -13.26
C GLY A 451 -17.76 -28.66 -12.28
N ALA A 452 -17.85 -28.89 -10.97
CA ALA A 452 -17.89 -27.84 -9.94
C ALA A 452 -16.51 -27.52 -9.33
N TYR A 453 -16.31 -26.26 -8.96
CA TYR A 453 -15.11 -25.75 -8.31
C TYR A 453 -15.36 -25.44 -6.82
N THR A 454 -14.33 -25.58 -5.98
CA THR A 454 -14.38 -25.09 -4.60
C THR A 454 -13.62 -23.77 -4.49
N TYR A 455 -14.25 -22.77 -3.86
CA TYR A 455 -13.66 -21.45 -3.64
C TYR A 455 -13.39 -21.21 -2.17
N LEU A 456 -12.16 -20.81 -1.85
CA LEU A 456 -11.81 -20.27 -0.55
C LEU A 456 -11.70 -18.76 -0.64
N VAL A 457 -12.68 -18.06 -0.06
CA VAL A 457 -12.63 -16.60 0.12
C VAL A 457 -11.63 -16.30 1.23
N LYS A 458 -10.63 -15.47 0.92
CA LYS A 458 -9.69 -14.94 1.91
C LYS A 458 -10.14 -13.53 2.31
N ASP A 459 -9.60 -12.98 3.40
CA ASP A 459 -9.98 -11.70 4.05
C ASP A 459 -9.84 -10.42 3.18
N MET A 460 -9.72 -10.52 1.85
CA MET A 460 -9.54 -9.39 0.96
C MET A 460 -10.79 -9.18 0.10
N LEU A 461 -11.71 -8.41 0.67
CA LEU A 461 -12.75 -7.65 -0.03
C LEU A 461 -12.42 -6.17 0.14
N CYS A 462 -12.26 -5.44 -0.95
CA CYS A 462 -12.09 -3.99 -0.92
C CYS A 462 -12.79 -3.34 -2.10
N ASP A 463 -12.86 -2.02 -2.14
CA ASP A 463 -13.35 -1.29 -3.31
C ASP A 463 -12.50 -1.64 -4.54
N GLY A 464 -13.10 -1.58 -5.72
CA GLY A 464 -12.49 -2.08 -6.95
C GLY A 464 -11.24 -1.31 -7.38
N GLY A 465 -10.34 -2.01 -8.07
CA GLY A 465 -9.12 -1.43 -8.64
C GLY A 465 -7.97 -1.20 -7.64
N ARG A 466 -8.19 -1.46 -6.34
CA ARG A 466 -7.19 -1.18 -5.29
C ARG A 466 -6.14 -2.27 -5.12
N SER A 467 -6.42 -3.49 -5.57
CA SER A 467 -5.60 -4.68 -5.32
C SER A 467 -4.40 -4.83 -6.26
N PHE A 468 -4.38 -4.09 -7.38
CA PHE A 468 -3.41 -4.30 -8.46
C PHE A 468 -2.68 -3.05 -8.96
N GLY A 469 -3.04 -1.85 -8.47
CA GLY A 469 -2.40 -0.59 -8.88
C GLY A 469 -0.87 -0.61 -8.80
N ARG A 470 -0.29 -1.25 -7.78
CA ARG A 470 1.18 -1.35 -7.62
C ARG A 470 1.91 -2.16 -8.69
N PHE A 471 1.19 -3.00 -9.45
CA PHE A 471 1.76 -3.84 -10.50
C PHE A 471 1.58 -3.24 -11.89
N SER A 472 1.06 -2.01 -12.02
CA SER A 472 0.80 -1.36 -13.30
C SER A 472 2.02 -1.38 -14.25
N ARG A 473 3.23 -1.22 -13.71
CA ARG A 473 4.49 -1.26 -14.48
C ARG A 473 4.84 -2.63 -15.08
N LEU A 474 4.23 -3.70 -14.59
CA LEU A 474 4.40 -5.06 -15.11
C LEU A 474 3.38 -5.39 -16.22
N PHE A 475 2.39 -4.52 -16.43
CA PHE A 475 1.29 -4.74 -17.34
C PHE A 475 1.47 -3.95 -18.64
N ASP A 476 0.98 -4.52 -19.74
CA ASP A 476 0.83 -3.78 -21.00
C ASP A 476 -0.37 -2.81 -20.92
N ASP A 477 -0.51 -1.95 -21.92
CA ASP A 477 -1.52 -0.89 -21.89
C ASP A 477 -2.97 -1.43 -21.95
N ASP A 478 -3.20 -2.56 -22.63
CA ASP A 478 -4.49 -3.24 -22.67
C ASP A 478 -4.87 -3.78 -21.27
N GLN A 479 -3.89 -4.38 -20.58
CA GLN A 479 -4.07 -4.88 -19.22
C GLN A 479 -4.30 -3.73 -18.23
N LYS A 480 -3.55 -2.63 -18.33
CA LYS A 480 -3.75 -1.43 -17.49
C LYS A 480 -5.15 -0.85 -17.69
N SER A 481 -5.58 -0.70 -18.95
CA SER A 481 -6.92 -0.22 -19.29
C SER A 481 -8.02 -1.08 -18.65
N ALA A 482 -7.89 -2.40 -18.72
CA ALA A 482 -8.85 -3.31 -18.09
C ALA A 482 -8.92 -3.18 -16.55
N PHE A 483 -7.81 -2.89 -15.88
CA PHE A 483 -7.80 -2.69 -14.42
C PHE A 483 -8.24 -1.28 -13.99
N ASN A 484 -8.34 -0.34 -14.91
CA ASN A 484 -8.86 1.00 -14.66
C ASN A 484 -10.39 1.09 -14.86
N GLU A 485 -11.02 0.12 -15.54
CA GLU A 485 -12.49 0.08 -15.76
C GLU A 485 -13.32 0.29 -14.47
N PRO A 486 -12.97 -0.28 -13.29
CA PRO A 486 -13.70 -0.01 -12.05
C PRO A 486 -13.69 1.47 -11.66
N PHE A 487 -12.57 2.16 -11.84
CA PHE A 487 -12.45 3.58 -11.52
C PHE A 487 -13.28 4.43 -12.47
N GLU A 488 -13.25 4.13 -13.77
CA GLU A 488 -14.08 4.78 -14.79
C GLU A 488 -15.58 4.59 -14.48
N PHE A 489 -15.99 3.36 -14.16
CA PHE A 489 -17.36 3.05 -13.77
C PHE A 489 -17.79 3.81 -12.51
N GLU A 490 -16.94 3.87 -11.48
CA GLU A 490 -17.23 4.64 -10.27
C GLU A 490 -17.38 6.13 -10.55
N ASN A 491 -16.53 6.70 -11.40
CA ASN A 491 -16.61 8.10 -11.80
C ASN A 491 -17.92 8.42 -12.55
N GLU A 492 -18.39 7.51 -13.41
CA GLU A 492 -19.69 7.64 -14.06
C GLU A 492 -20.86 7.44 -13.07
N PHE A 493 -20.74 6.47 -12.16
CA PHE A 493 -21.76 6.16 -11.16
C PHE A 493 -21.99 7.35 -10.22
N PHE A 494 -20.92 8.01 -9.79
CA PHE A 494 -20.95 9.22 -8.95
C PHE A 494 -20.93 10.52 -9.79
N SER A 495 -21.70 10.58 -10.88
CA SER A 495 -21.69 11.70 -11.85
C SER A 495 -21.95 13.11 -11.29
N LEU A 496 -22.59 13.24 -10.13
CA LEU A 496 -22.82 14.51 -9.44
C LEU A 496 -21.67 14.92 -8.51
N GLU A 497 -20.75 14.01 -8.25
CA GLU A 497 -19.58 14.19 -7.42
C GLU A 497 -18.31 14.27 -8.29
N ARG A 498 -17.17 14.50 -7.67
CA ARG A 498 -15.87 14.43 -8.34
C ARG A 498 -15.07 13.32 -7.68
N THR A 499 -14.76 12.28 -8.42
CA THR A 499 -13.86 11.23 -7.96
C THR A 499 -12.44 11.77 -7.94
N VAL A 500 -11.74 11.55 -6.83
CA VAL A 500 -10.37 12.01 -6.61
C VAL A 500 -9.51 10.83 -6.17
N GLN A 501 -8.33 10.67 -6.77
CA GLN A 501 -7.37 9.68 -6.29
C GLN A 501 -6.60 10.25 -5.09
N LEU A 502 -6.78 9.63 -3.91
CA LEU A 502 -5.99 9.95 -2.73
C LEU A 502 -4.58 9.37 -2.89
N ARG A 503 -3.56 10.24 -2.88
CA ARG A 503 -2.15 9.88 -2.82
C ARG A 503 -1.59 10.28 -1.48
N TYR A 504 -0.89 9.37 -0.82
CA TYR A 504 -0.25 9.72 0.43
C TYR A 504 0.98 8.89 0.72
N HIS A 505 1.87 9.45 1.54
CA HIS A 505 2.93 8.67 2.20
C HIS A 505 2.62 8.53 3.68
N SER A 506 2.50 7.28 4.13
CA SER A 506 2.53 6.98 5.56
C SER A 506 3.95 7.15 6.11
N SER A 507 4.09 7.37 7.42
CA SER A 507 5.39 7.34 8.11
C SER A 507 6.14 6.02 7.92
N SER A 508 5.42 4.91 7.73
CA SER A 508 6.01 3.61 7.44
C SER A 508 6.46 3.51 5.99
N ALA A 509 7.78 3.51 5.77
CA ALA A 509 8.36 3.31 4.44
C ALA A 509 7.96 1.95 3.82
N ARG A 510 7.75 0.92 4.64
CA ARG A 510 7.26 -0.38 4.18
C ARG A 510 5.88 -0.28 3.53
N THR A 511 4.99 0.54 4.08
CA THR A 511 3.67 0.78 3.49
C THR A 511 3.80 1.61 2.21
N ALA A 512 4.73 2.57 2.15
CA ALA A 512 5.01 3.35 0.94
C ALA A 512 5.42 2.47 -0.25
N ASN A 513 6.22 1.42 -0.02
CA ASN A 513 6.54 0.42 -1.06
C ASN A 513 5.29 -0.29 -1.63
N VAL A 514 4.23 -0.46 -0.82
CA VAL A 514 3.01 -1.20 -1.16
C VAL A 514 1.95 -0.29 -1.78
N SER A 515 1.90 0.99 -1.39
CA SER A 515 0.92 1.97 -1.87
C SER A 515 1.32 2.66 -3.18
N ARG A 516 2.41 2.23 -3.82
CA ARG A 516 2.82 2.75 -5.13
C ARG A 516 1.72 2.47 -6.15
N THR A 517 1.38 3.49 -6.93
CA THR A 517 0.41 3.37 -8.02
C THR A 517 0.64 4.51 -9.01
N ASP A 518 0.38 4.24 -10.29
CA ASP A 518 0.34 5.28 -11.31
C ASP A 518 -0.91 6.15 -11.16
N ASN A 519 -0.91 7.33 -11.77
CA ASN A 519 -2.07 8.22 -11.78
C ASN A 519 -3.08 7.74 -12.82
N ILE A 520 -4.30 7.51 -12.35
CA ILE A 520 -5.43 7.06 -13.17
C ILE A 520 -6.60 8.06 -13.11
N ALA A 521 -6.48 9.14 -12.34
CA ALA A 521 -7.53 10.12 -12.10
C ALA A 521 -7.16 11.50 -12.65
N ASP A 522 -8.19 12.22 -13.11
CA ASP A 522 -8.05 13.64 -13.51
C ASP A 522 -7.73 14.54 -12.31
N LEU A 523 -8.19 14.16 -11.11
CA LEU A 523 -8.01 14.89 -9.87
C LEU A 523 -7.29 14.02 -8.83
N GLU A 524 -6.32 14.62 -8.16
CA GLU A 524 -5.53 13.98 -7.11
C GLU A 524 -5.61 14.78 -5.81
N LEU A 525 -5.71 14.10 -4.68
CA LEU A 525 -5.51 14.69 -3.36
C LEU A 525 -4.22 14.14 -2.78
N ALA A 526 -3.16 14.96 -2.75
CA ALA A 526 -1.85 14.58 -2.23
C ALA A 526 -1.72 14.93 -0.75
N VAL A 527 -1.40 13.95 0.09
CA VAL A 527 -1.15 14.08 1.52
C VAL A 527 0.24 13.54 1.86
N ASN A 528 1.15 14.41 2.28
CA ASN A 528 2.55 14.12 2.57
C ASN A 528 3.34 13.53 1.38
N CYS A 529 2.92 13.81 0.14
CA CYS A 529 3.62 13.42 -1.08
C CYS A 529 3.49 14.52 -2.15
N LEU A 530 4.24 14.39 -3.25
CA LEU A 530 4.05 15.23 -4.44
C LEU A 530 2.81 14.74 -5.20
N GLY A 531 1.95 15.67 -5.65
CA GLY A 531 0.82 15.41 -6.54
C GLY A 531 0.87 16.34 -7.76
N CYS A 532 0.23 15.93 -8.86
CA CYS A 532 0.18 16.68 -10.11
C CYS A 532 -0.75 17.91 -10.04
N VAL A 533 -1.72 17.91 -9.12
CA VAL A 533 -2.66 19.02 -8.91
C VAL A 533 -2.71 19.36 -7.42
N LYS A 534 -2.33 20.59 -7.08
CA LYS A 534 -2.51 21.13 -5.73
C LYS A 534 -3.97 21.60 -5.62
N PHE A 535 -4.77 20.95 -4.78
CA PHE A 535 -5.94 21.63 -4.23
C PHE A 535 -5.41 22.68 -3.26
N CYS A 536 -5.53 23.96 -3.66
CA CYS A 536 -5.29 25.10 -2.79
C CYS A 536 -6.42 25.26 -1.77
#